data_AF-A0A662KLL9-F1
#
_entry.id   AF-A0A662KLL9-F1
#
_cell.length_a   1.000
_cell.length_b   1.000
_cell.length_c   1.000
_cell.angle_alpha   90.00
_cell.angle_beta   90.00
_cell.angle_gamma   90.00
#
_symmetry.space_group_name_H-M   'P 1'
#
loop_
_entity.id
_entity.type
_entity.pdbx_description
1 polymer ?
#
loop_
_entity_poly.entity_id
_entity_poly.type
_entity_poly.pdbx_seq_one_letter_code
_entity_poly.pdbx_strand_id
1 'polypeptide(L)' 'MRYVRIPRDRIGVLIGHKGEVKEEIERKTKIKLKIDSNSGEVQIDDSNAEDP' A
#
# COMPACT_ATOMS: atom_id res chain seq x y z
N MET A 1 -9.02 -9.11 0.05
CA MET A 1 -8.42 -8.42 1.23
C MET A 1 -7.30 -9.23 1.82
N ARG A 2 -6.08 -8.70 1.76
CA ARG A 2 -4.88 -9.29 2.34
C ARG A 2 -4.24 -8.30 3.32
N TYR A 3 -3.52 -8.82 4.30
CA TYR A 3 -2.83 -8.01 5.31
C TYR A 3 -1.36 -8.40 5.34
N VAL A 4 -0.50 -7.39 5.31
CA VAL A 4 0.95 -7.55 5.40
C VAL A 4 1.46 -6.55 6.43
N ARG A 5 2.46 -6.96 7.22
CA ARG A 5 3.12 -6.08 8.18
C ARG A 5 4.50 -5.72 7.67
N ILE A 6 4.84 -4.44 7.72
CA ILE A 6 6.15 -3.93 7.32
C ILE A 6 6.87 -3.28 8.51
N PRO A 7 8.22 -3.25 8.50
CA PRO A 7 8.99 -2.48 9.46
C PRO A 7 8.58 -1.00 9.47
N ARG A 8 8.51 -0.39 10.66
CA ARG A 8 8.04 0.99 10.84
C ARG A 8 8.89 2.01 10.07
N ASP A 9 10.19 1.79 10.01
CA ASP A 9 11.16 2.60 9.26
C ASP A 9 10.95 2.53 7.74
N ARG A 10 10.27 1.50 7.22
CA ARG A 10 9.95 1.35 5.80
C ARG A 10 8.59 1.93 5.40
N ILE A 11 7.76 2.37 6.36
CA ILE A 11 6.45 2.98 6.08
C ILE A 11 6.62 4.22 5.21
N GLY A 12 7.58 5.09 5.53
CA GLY A 12 7.87 6.28 4.73
C GLY A 12 8.29 5.96 3.29
N VAL A 13 9.02 4.85 3.09
CA VAL A 13 9.42 4.38 1.75
C VAL A 13 8.22 3.88 0.95
N LEU A 14 7.29 3.15 1.59
CA LEU A 14 6.08 2.66 0.93
C LEU A 14 5.12 3.81 0.56
N ILE A 15 5.01 4.83 1.42
CA ILE A 15 4.19 6.01 1.14
C ILE A 15 4.85 6.89 0.06
N GLY A 16 6.16 7.12 0.13
CA GLY A 16 6.88 8.03 -0.75
C GLY A 16 6.66 9.50 -0.41
N HIS A 17 7.42 10.41 -1.04
CA HIS A 17 7.22 11.84 -0.79
C HIS A 17 5.83 12.26 -1.25
N LYS A 18 5.06 12.89 -0.36
CA LYS A 18 3.65 13.28 -0.61
C LYS A 18 2.74 12.12 -1.08
N GLY A 19 3.12 10.86 -0.87
CA GLY A 19 2.31 9.71 -1.30
C GLY A 19 2.63 9.16 -2.70
N GLU A 20 3.65 9.68 -3.39
CA GLU A 20 3.92 9.37 -4.80
C GLU A 20 4.09 7.86 -5.10
N VAL A 21 4.76 7.12 -4.21
CA VAL A 21 5.03 5.68 -4.39
C VAL A 21 3.74 4.88 -4.21
N LYS A 22 2.97 5.20 -3.17
CA LYS A 22 1.66 4.57 -2.94
C LYS A 22 0.73 4.81 -4.14
N GLU A 23 0.65 6.05 -4.62
CA GLU A 23 -0.17 6.42 -5.77
C GLU A 23 0.25 5.67 -7.05
N GLU A 24 1.55 5.53 -7.29
CA GLU A 24 2.07 4.79 -8.42
C GLU A 24 1.67 3.31 -8.36
N ILE A 25 1.78 2.67 -7.19
CA ILE A 25 1.39 1.28 -6.99
C ILE A 25 -0.11 1.10 -7.25
N GLU A 26 -0.97 1.92 -6.62
CA GLU A 26 -2.42 1.85 -6.81
C GLU A 26 -2.80 2.07 -8.28
N ARG A 27 -2.15 3.02 -8.97
CA ARG A 27 -2.43 3.31 -10.39
C ARG A 27 -2.08 2.15 -11.31
N LYS A 28 -0.92 1.53 -11.10
CA LYS A 28 -0.40 0.43 -11.94
C LYS A 28 -1.15 -0.89 -11.73
N THR A 29 -1.56 -1.15 -10.49
CA THR A 29 -2.14 -2.45 -10.10
C THR A 29 -3.66 -2.41 -9.94
N LYS A 30 -4.26 -1.21 -9.95
CA LYS A 30 -5.70 -0.97 -9.70
C LYS A 30 -6.18 -1.40 -8.31
N ILE A 31 -5.27 -1.74 -7.41
CA ILE A 31 -5.57 -2.07 -6.01
C ILE A 31 -5.67 -0.82 -5.15
N LYS A 32 -6.22 -0.96 -3.94
CA LYS A 32 -6.17 0.07 -2.91
C LYS A 32 -5.33 -0.36 -1.72
N LEU A 33 -4.48 0.54 -1.22
CA LEU A 33 -3.63 0.34 -0.07
C LEU A 33 -4.08 1.23 1.09
N LYS A 34 -4.30 0.62 2.26
CA LYS A 34 -4.45 1.35 3.54
C LYS A 34 -3.28 0.99 4.44
N ILE A 35 -2.61 2.02 4.94
CA ILE A 35 -1.37 1.88 5.71
C ILE A 35 -1.63 2.49 7.09
N ASP A 36 -1.46 1.70 8.15
CA ASP A 36 -1.44 2.19 9.51
C ASP A 36 -0.01 2.51 9.91
N SER A 37 0.31 3.81 9.93
CA SER A 37 1.63 4.33 10.27
C SER A 37 2.06 4.03 11.72
N ASN A 38 1.14 3.67 12.61
CA ASN A 38 1.46 3.32 13.98
C ASN A 38 1.86 1.84 14.10
N SER A 39 1.13 0.93 13.45
CA SER A 39 1.35 -0.52 13.61
C SER A 39 2.24 -1.15 12.54
N GLY A 40 2.45 -0.45 11.41
CA GLY A 40 3.09 -1.00 10.21
C GLY A 40 2.20 -1.98 9.45
N GLU A 41 0.91 -2.05 9.76
CA GLU A 41 -0.04 -2.87 9.02
C GLU A 41 -0.42 -2.21 7.70
N VAL A 42 -0.40 -3.01 6.64
CA VAL A 42 -0.81 -2.65 5.29
C VAL A 42 -1.96 -3.57 4.89
N GLN A 43 -3.13 -2.99 4.70
CA GLN A 43 -4.28 -3.65 4.12
C GLN A 43 -4.26 -3.46 2.60
N ILE A 44 -4.30 -4.58 1.88
CA ILE A 44 -4.32 -4.64 0.42
C ILE A 44 -5.72 -5.04 0.01
N ASP A 45 -6.39 -4.13 -0.68
CA ASP A 45 -7.70 -4.35 -1.28
C ASP A 45 -7.55 -4.59 -2.78
N ASP A 46 -7.57 -5.86 -3.13
CA ASP A 46 -7.48 -6.44 -4.47
C ASP A 46 -8.85 -6.65 -5.12
N SER A 47 -9.95 -6.14 -4.54
CA SER A 47 -11.31 -6.36 -5.05
C SER A 47 -11.54 -5.76 -6.45
N ASN A 48 -10.71 -4.81 -6.86
CA ASN A 48 -10.69 -4.21 -8.19
C ASN A 48 -9.38 -4.50 -8.95
N ALA A 49 -8.59 -5.46 -8.50
CA ALA A 49 -7.43 -5.91 -9.24
C ALA A 49 -7.92 -6.58 -10.54
N GLU A 50 -7.45 -6.09 -11.68
CA GLU A 50 -7.64 -6.79 -12.94
C GLU A 50 -6.68 -8.00 -12.94
N ASP A 51 -7.23 -9.21 -13.02
CA ASP A 51 -6.42 -10.40 -13.33
C ASP A 51 -5.85 -10.23 -14.77
N PRO A 52 -4.56 -10.49 -14.99
CA PRO A 52 -3.88 -10.23 -16.27
C PRO A 52 -4.40 -11.06 -17.45
#